data_AF-A0AAF3EF57-F1
#
_entry.id   AF-A0AAF3EF57-F1
#
_cell.length_a   1.000
_cell.length_b   1.000
_cell.length_c   1.000
_cell.angle_alpha   90.00
_cell.angle_beta   90.00
_cell.angle_gamma   90.00
#
_symmetry.space_group_name_H-M   'P 1'
#
loop_
_entity.id
_entity.type
_entity.pdbx_description
1 polymer ?
#
loop_
_entity_poly.entity_id
_entity_poly.type
_entity_poly.pdbx_seq_one_letter_code
_entity_poly.pdbx_strand_id
1 'polypeptide(L)'
;MGSEWMSELPESLTLIPIIDLAIPGSHDSGATSVLSIKYPVANDEATNRFLICFGKLTVSRRVILRWAITQHVSAGTQCQMGVRYFDLRVSNPPNSLPYGFHLVHALYGPELSTFLKEIKDFLDIHPKEIVILDMNHLFQVDWEVHKELEKLIVEIFGRKRFCKHKFSVQSITQCST
;
A
#
# COMPACT_ATOMS: atom_id res chain seq x y z
N MET A 1 10.15 19.11 8.65
CA MET A 1 8.95 19.97 8.53
C MET A 1 7.68 19.19 8.15
N GLY A 2 7.73 17.93 7.68
CA GLY A 2 6.51 17.14 7.40
C GLY A 2 6.24 15.97 8.35
N SER A 3 7.16 15.64 9.27
CA SER A 3 7.07 14.42 10.07
C SER A 3 6.05 14.46 11.21
N GLU A 4 5.62 15.65 11.66
CA GLU A 4 4.82 15.81 12.89
C GLU A 4 3.59 16.71 12.71
N TRP A 5 3.14 16.91 11.46
CA TRP A 5 2.10 17.89 11.18
C TRP A 5 0.75 17.56 11.86
N MET A 6 0.41 16.28 12.05
CA MET A 6 -0.82 15.91 12.77
C MET A 6 -0.70 16.20 14.26
N SER A 7 0.49 16.01 14.83
CA SER A 7 0.83 16.30 16.22
C SER A 7 0.78 17.79 16.55
N GLU A 8 1.05 18.63 15.54
CA GLU A 8 1.09 20.10 15.61
C GLU A 8 -0.26 20.75 15.25
N LEU A 9 -1.30 19.96 14.94
CA LEU A 9 -2.63 20.51 14.64
C LEU A 9 -3.15 21.33 15.83
N PRO A 10 -3.78 22.50 15.58
CA PRO A 10 -4.55 23.21 16.60
C PRO A 10 -5.62 22.30 17.21
N GLU A 11 -5.90 22.47 18.51
CA GLU A 11 -6.87 21.65 19.24
C GLU A 11 -8.26 21.60 18.57
N SER A 12 -8.69 22.70 17.94
CA SER A 12 -9.95 22.72 17.20
C SER A 12 -9.98 21.73 16.03
N LEU A 13 -8.83 21.42 15.41
CA LEU A 13 -8.71 20.49 14.30
C LEU A 13 -8.43 19.05 14.75
N THR A 14 -7.98 18.83 15.99
CA THR A 14 -7.81 17.46 16.53
C THR A 14 -9.14 16.82 16.94
N LEU A 15 -10.22 17.62 17.04
CA LEU A 15 -11.56 17.19 17.45
C LEU A 15 -12.52 16.94 16.29
N ILE A 16 -12.16 17.30 15.05
CA ILE A 16 -13.02 17.05 13.89
C ILE A 16 -12.83 15.64 13.33
N PRO A 17 -13.83 15.08 12.62
CA PRO A 17 -13.68 13.82 11.92
C PRO A 17 -12.48 13.82 10.97
N ILE A 18 -11.77 12.68 10.87
CA ILE A 18 -10.61 12.54 9.98
C ILE A 18 -10.97 12.77 8.50
N ILE A 19 -12.24 12.55 8.13
CA ILE A 19 -12.77 12.79 6.77
C ILE A 19 -12.89 14.28 6.42
N ASP A 20 -12.85 15.15 7.42
CA ASP A 20 -12.93 16.61 7.24
C ASP A 20 -11.53 17.27 7.25
N LEU A 21 -10.47 16.47 7.41
CA LEU A 21 -9.08 16.92 7.32
C LEU A 21 -8.55 16.78 5.89
N ALA A 22 -7.82 17.79 5.43
CA ALA A 22 -7.01 17.68 4.21
C ALA A 22 -5.75 16.87 4.53
N ILE A 23 -5.70 15.62 4.07
CA ILE A 23 -4.61 14.68 4.37
C ILE A 23 -3.79 14.42 3.10
N PRO A 24 -2.48 14.70 3.09
CA PRO A 24 -1.62 14.35 1.96
C PRO A 24 -1.54 12.84 1.74
N GLY A 25 -1.73 12.42 0.49
CA GLY A 25 -1.69 11.03 0.08
C GLY A 25 -0.81 10.79 -1.15
N SER A 26 -0.38 9.55 -1.32
CA SER A 26 0.37 9.07 -2.48
C SER A 26 -0.42 7.99 -3.23
N HIS A 27 -0.52 8.14 -4.56
CA HIS A 27 -1.11 7.14 -5.44
C HIS A 27 -0.09 6.05 -5.79
N ASP A 28 -0.49 4.78 -5.78
CA ASP A 28 0.40 3.63 -5.99
C ASP A 28 1.68 3.72 -5.15
N SER A 29 1.51 3.86 -3.85
CA SER A 29 2.57 4.35 -2.96
C SER A 29 3.84 3.51 -2.95
N GLY A 30 3.72 2.22 -3.24
CA GLY A 30 4.83 1.28 -3.35
C GLY A 30 5.50 1.19 -4.72
N ALA A 31 4.94 1.83 -5.75
CA ALA A 31 5.41 1.77 -7.12
C ALA A 31 6.60 2.72 -7.34
N THR A 32 7.75 2.30 -6.80
CA THR A 32 9.02 3.02 -6.90
C THR A 32 9.96 2.37 -7.91
N SER A 33 11.18 2.90 -8.03
CA SER A 33 12.22 2.32 -8.88
C SER A 33 12.65 0.89 -8.50
N VAL A 34 12.19 0.36 -7.36
CA VAL A 34 12.47 -1.02 -6.93
C VAL A 34 11.56 -2.06 -7.60
N LEU A 35 10.57 -1.63 -8.39
CA LEU A 35 9.79 -2.51 -9.27
C LEU A 35 10.71 -3.38 -10.13
N SER A 36 10.43 -4.68 -10.13
CA SER A 36 11.35 -5.69 -10.65
C SER A 36 11.07 -6.02 -12.11
N ILE A 37 12.07 -5.77 -12.95
CA ILE A 37 12.11 -6.28 -14.33
C ILE A 37 12.58 -7.73 -14.42
N LYS A 38 12.77 -8.43 -13.30
CA LYS A 38 13.21 -9.84 -13.28
C LYS A 38 12.02 -10.79 -13.41
N TYR A 39 10.92 -10.46 -12.75
CA TYR A 39 9.68 -11.23 -12.81
C TYR A 39 8.84 -10.84 -14.04
N PRO A 40 7.95 -11.74 -14.52
CA PRO A 40 6.96 -11.38 -15.52
C PRO A 40 6.15 -10.14 -15.12
N VAL A 41 5.44 -9.57 -16.09
CA VAL A 41 4.40 -8.56 -15.83
C VAL A 41 3.52 -9.04 -14.68
N ALA A 42 3.25 -8.14 -13.73
CA ALA A 42 2.50 -8.49 -12.54
C ALA A 42 1.05 -8.83 -12.89
N ASN A 43 0.42 -9.57 -11.97
CA ASN A 43 -0.92 -10.11 -12.14
C ASN A 43 -2.03 -9.08 -11.96
N ASP A 44 -1.70 -7.83 -11.62
CA ASP A 44 -2.61 -6.69 -11.71
C ASP A 44 -2.98 -6.37 -13.17
N GLU A 45 -2.09 -6.68 -14.12
CA GLU A 45 -2.30 -6.51 -15.55
C GLU A 45 -2.75 -7.81 -16.25
N ALA A 46 -3.33 -8.79 -15.52
CA ALA A 46 -3.67 -10.11 -16.05
C ALA A 46 -4.65 -10.09 -17.25
N THR A 47 -5.45 -9.04 -17.40
CA THR A 47 -6.39 -8.84 -18.52
C THR A 47 -5.77 -8.07 -19.70
N ASN A 48 -4.62 -7.41 -19.49
CA ASN A 48 -3.97 -6.58 -20.47
C ASN A 48 -3.04 -7.40 -21.39
N ARG A 49 -3.64 -8.00 -22.42
CA ARG A 49 -2.91 -8.86 -23.38
C ARG A 49 -1.74 -8.15 -24.05
N PHE A 50 -1.86 -6.85 -24.31
CA PHE A 50 -0.78 -6.06 -24.87
C PHE A 50 0.42 -6.02 -23.91
N LEU A 51 0.23 -5.59 -22.66
CA LEU A 51 1.32 -5.52 -21.69
C LEU A 51 1.93 -6.89 -21.42
N ILE A 52 1.11 -7.94 -21.27
CA ILE A 52 1.61 -9.31 -21.08
C ILE A 52 2.49 -9.75 -22.25
N CYS A 53 2.06 -9.53 -23.48
CA CYS A 53 2.83 -9.93 -24.66
C CYS A 53 4.10 -9.09 -24.80
N PHE A 54 3.97 -7.77 -24.69
CA PHE A 54 5.06 -6.82 -24.79
C PHE A 54 6.13 -7.08 -23.71
N GLY A 55 5.71 -7.34 -22.48
CA GLY A 55 6.55 -7.57 -21.31
C GLY A 55 7.25 -8.94 -21.24
N LYS A 56 7.05 -9.84 -22.22
CA LYS A 56 7.82 -11.11 -22.30
C LYS A 56 9.32 -10.87 -22.42
N LEU A 57 9.71 -9.77 -23.07
CA LEU A 57 11.12 -9.38 -23.21
C LEU A 57 11.54 -8.48 -22.05
N THR A 58 12.71 -8.76 -21.46
CA THR A 58 13.29 -7.94 -20.37
C THR A 58 13.49 -6.48 -20.78
N VAL A 59 13.82 -6.23 -22.04
CA VAL A 59 14.04 -4.87 -22.56
C VAL A 59 12.73 -4.07 -22.55
N SER A 60 11.61 -4.70 -22.92
CA SER A 60 10.27 -4.10 -22.86
C SER A 60 9.85 -3.82 -21.42
N ARG A 61 10.17 -4.70 -20.46
CA ARG A 61 9.90 -4.46 -19.04
C ARG A 61 10.59 -3.22 -18.49
N ARG A 62 11.72 -2.78 -19.06
CA ARG A 62 12.33 -1.48 -18.71
C ARG A 62 11.48 -0.29 -19.15
N VAL A 63 10.75 -0.41 -20.26
CA VAL A 63 9.80 0.62 -20.71
C VAL A 63 8.59 0.64 -19.77
N ILE A 64 8.02 -0.54 -19.49
CA ILE A 64 6.91 -0.68 -18.53
C ILE A 64 7.29 -0.08 -17.17
N LEU A 65 8.48 -0.39 -16.65
CA LEU A 65 9.00 0.17 -15.40
C LEU A 65 8.93 1.71 -15.38
N ARG A 66 9.32 2.38 -16.46
CA ARG A 66 9.31 3.86 -16.53
C ARG A 66 7.91 4.45 -16.48
N TRP A 67 6.89 3.72 -16.92
CA TRP A 67 5.49 4.13 -16.84
C TRP A 67 4.82 3.72 -15.54
N ALA A 68 5.31 2.63 -14.93
CA ALA A 68 4.81 2.10 -13.67
C ALA A 68 5.28 2.87 -12.44
N ILE A 69 6.41 3.58 -12.48
CA ILE A 69 6.87 4.36 -11.33
C ILE A 69 5.94 5.55 -11.09
N THR A 70 5.40 5.65 -9.87
CA THR A 70 4.60 6.80 -9.41
C THR A 70 5.28 7.55 -8.26
N GLN A 71 6.16 6.87 -7.52
CA GLN A 71 6.88 7.43 -6.37
C GLN A 71 8.39 7.29 -6.52
N HIS A 72 9.16 8.27 -6.00
CA HIS A 72 10.63 8.26 -6.04
C HIS A 72 11.30 7.93 -4.71
N VAL A 73 10.51 7.77 -3.65
CA VAL A 73 10.99 7.65 -2.28
C VAL A 73 10.29 6.49 -1.55
N SER A 74 10.95 5.95 -0.52
CA SER A 74 10.41 4.84 0.28
C SER A 74 9.22 5.27 1.15
N ALA A 75 8.51 4.31 1.74
CA ALA A 75 7.35 4.60 2.59
C ALA A 75 7.73 5.47 3.79
N GLY A 76 8.86 5.17 4.44
CA GLY A 76 9.37 5.97 5.56
C GLY A 76 9.67 7.41 5.17
N THR A 77 10.29 7.62 4.01
CA THR A 77 10.56 8.98 3.51
C THR A 77 9.26 9.70 3.11
N GLN A 78 8.28 9.01 2.52
CA GLN A 78 6.96 9.58 2.26
C GLN A 78 6.31 10.08 3.57
N CYS A 79 6.38 9.29 4.64
CA CYS A 79 5.92 9.72 5.97
C CYS A 79 6.65 10.98 6.46
N GLN A 80 7.98 11.03 6.34
CA GLN A 80 8.78 12.21 6.74
C GLN A 80 8.41 13.47 5.94
N MET A 81 7.96 13.30 4.69
CA MET A 81 7.48 14.36 3.82
C MET A 81 6.03 14.78 4.09
N GLY A 82 5.32 14.09 5.01
CA GLY A 82 3.96 14.44 5.44
C GLY A 82 2.86 13.57 4.86
N VAL A 83 3.17 12.56 4.04
CA VAL A 83 2.18 11.60 3.52
C VAL A 83 1.60 10.80 4.68
N ARG A 84 0.27 10.72 4.75
CA ARG A 84 -0.47 9.92 5.74
C ARG A 84 -1.53 9.03 5.12
N TYR A 85 -1.81 9.17 3.81
CA TYR A 85 -2.65 8.26 3.06
C TYR A 85 -1.83 7.49 2.03
N PHE A 86 -1.83 6.17 2.11
CA PHE A 86 -1.13 5.31 1.18
C PHE A 86 -2.12 4.45 0.39
N ASP A 87 -2.23 4.71 -0.90
CA ASP A 87 -2.91 3.83 -1.86
C ASP A 87 -2.01 2.64 -2.21
N LEU A 88 -2.48 1.42 -1.94
CA LEU A 88 -1.73 0.18 -2.05
C LEU A 88 -2.46 -0.85 -2.91
N ARG A 89 -1.78 -1.24 -3.99
CA ARG A 89 -2.13 -2.43 -4.78
C ARG A 89 -1.30 -3.61 -4.30
N VAL A 90 -1.96 -4.62 -3.74
CA VAL A 90 -1.29 -5.78 -3.11
C VAL A 90 -1.57 -7.03 -3.92
N SER A 91 -0.52 -7.79 -4.20
CA SER A 91 -0.61 -9.10 -4.82
C SER A 91 -0.03 -10.18 -3.93
N ASN A 92 -0.68 -11.34 -3.89
CA ASN A 92 -0.03 -12.60 -3.54
C ASN A 92 0.38 -13.31 -4.84
N PRO A 93 1.65 -13.23 -5.28
CA PRO A 93 2.01 -13.62 -6.63
C PRO A 93 1.73 -15.10 -6.91
N PRO A 94 1.20 -15.44 -8.10
CA PRO A 94 0.89 -16.82 -8.46
C PRO A 94 2.17 -17.66 -8.45
N ASN A 95 2.06 -18.90 -7.96
CA ASN A 95 3.19 -19.83 -7.77
C ASN A 95 4.30 -19.31 -6.82
N SER A 96 3.99 -18.31 -5.98
CA SER A 96 4.93 -17.73 -5.02
C SER A 96 6.20 -17.16 -5.67
N LEU A 97 6.04 -16.54 -6.84
CA LEU A 97 7.13 -15.93 -7.61
C LEU A 97 6.80 -14.47 -7.97
N PRO A 98 7.26 -13.48 -7.18
CA PRO A 98 8.04 -13.61 -5.93
C PRO A 98 7.23 -14.12 -4.72
N TYR A 99 7.91 -14.64 -3.68
CA TYR A 99 7.27 -15.22 -2.50
C TYR A 99 6.73 -14.16 -1.54
N GLY A 100 5.48 -14.33 -1.09
CA GLY A 100 4.84 -13.42 -0.13
C GLY A 100 4.13 -12.24 -0.78
N PHE A 101 3.51 -11.39 0.04
CA PHE A 101 2.75 -10.25 -0.44
C PHE A 101 3.66 -9.16 -1.01
N HIS A 102 3.35 -8.68 -2.21
CA HIS A 102 4.10 -7.63 -2.88
C HIS A 102 3.19 -6.49 -3.28
N LEU A 103 3.75 -5.28 -3.24
CA LEU A 103 3.12 -4.13 -3.88
C LEU A 103 3.32 -4.23 -5.39
N VAL A 104 2.31 -3.87 -6.18
CA VAL A 104 2.34 -4.03 -7.64
C VAL A 104 1.88 -2.78 -8.36
N HIS A 105 2.46 -2.53 -9.53
CA HIS A 105 1.90 -1.63 -10.54
C HIS A 105 2.53 -2.01 -11.88
N ALA A 106 1.83 -2.82 -12.68
CA ALA A 106 2.27 -3.53 -13.89
C ALA A 106 3.49 -4.47 -13.72
N LEU A 107 4.31 -4.28 -12.69
CA LEU A 107 5.46 -5.09 -12.29
C LEU A 107 5.40 -5.35 -10.78
N TYR A 108 6.09 -6.39 -10.33
CA TYR A 108 6.20 -6.71 -8.90
C TYR A 108 7.18 -5.76 -8.21
N GLY A 109 6.71 -5.10 -7.17
CA GLY A 109 7.44 -4.13 -6.35
C GLY A 109 8.06 -4.75 -5.10
N PRO A 110 8.27 -3.93 -4.05
CA PRO A 110 8.83 -4.41 -2.79
C PRO A 110 7.82 -5.32 -2.06
N GLU A 111 8.35 -6.14 -1.15
CA GLU A 111 7.52 -6.91 -0.23
C GLU A 111 6.70 -5.96 0.64
N LEU A 112 5.40 -6.25 0.79
CA LEU A 112 4.49 -5.46 1.61
C LEU A 112 4.99 -5.36 3.05
N SER A 113 5.59 -6.43 3.59
CA SER A 113 6.08 -6.43 4.97
C SER A 113 7.18 -5.38 5.20
N THR A 114 8.07 -5.17 4.24
CA THR A 114 9.11 -4.13 4.30
C THR A 114 8.49 -2.73 4.27
N PHE A 115 7.55 -2.51 3.36
CA PHE A 115 6.83 -1.24 3.26
C PHE A 115 6.10 -0.89 4.57
N LEU A 116 5.38 -1.86 5.16
CA LEU A 116 4.66 -1.67 6.42
C LEU A 116 5.58 -1.48 7.62
N LYS A 117 6.75 -2.14 7.65
CA LYS A 117 7.75 -1.94 8.71
C LYS A 117 8.32 -0.52 8.71
N GLU A 118 8.60 0.06 7.54
CA GLU A 118 9.04 1.46 7.47
C GLU A 118 7.98 2.43 8.04
N ILE A 119 6.70 2.19 7.75
CA ILE A 119 5.59 2.97 8.32
C ILE A 119 5.49 2.77 9.83
N LYS A 120 5.63 1.51 10.30
CA LYS A 120 5.63 1.20 11.73
C LYS A 120 6.77 1.94 12.45
N ASP A 121 7.98 1.91 11.91
CA ASP A 121 9.14 2.57 12.50
C ASP A 121 8.91 4.08 12.58
N PHE A 122 8.30 4.68 11.55
CA PHE A 122 7.86 6.07 11.59
C PHE A 122 6.84 6.33 12.72
N LEU A 123 5.79 5.51 12.83
CA LEU A 123 4.76 5.66 13.87
C LEU A 123 5.28 5.41 15.29
N ASP A 124 6.34 4.62 15.45
CA ASP A 124 7.01 4.41 16.75
C ASP A 124 7.74 5.67 17.21
N ILE A 125 8.32 6.41 16.27
CA ILE A 125 9.01 7.67 16.54
C ILE A 125 8.01 8.82 16.73
N HIS A 126 6.90 8.81 15.98
CA HIS A 126 5.89 9.87 15.98
C HIS A 126 4.51 9.35 16.44
N PRO A 127 4.32 9.10 17.75
CA PRO A 127 3.16 8.36 18.28
C PRO A 127 1.81 9.08 18.19
N LYS A 128 1.81 10.36 17.82
CA LYS A 128 0.60 11.18 17.62
C LYS A 128 0.17 11.25 16.15
N GLU A 129 0.96 10.70 15.24
CA GLU A 129 0.61 10.63 13.82
C GLU A 129 -0.31 9.44 13.54
N ILE A 130 -1.20 9.59 12.56
CA ILE A 130 -2.13 8.56 12.12
C ILE A 130 -1.89 8.31 10.64
N VAL A 131 -1.73 7.04 10.26
CA VAL A 131 -1.58 6.63 8.86
C VAL A 131 -2.80 5.83 8.42
N ILE A 132 -3.31 6.14 7.23
CA ILE A 132 -4.37 5.44 6.52
C ILE A 132 -3.72 4.58 5.44
N LEU A 133 -3.95 3.28 5.52
CA LEU A 133 -3.52 2.31 4.52
C LEU A 133 -4.76 1.88 3.73
N ASP A 134 -4.82 2.26 2.45
CA ASP A 134 -5.89 1.86 1.55
C ASP A 134 -5.44 0.69 0.68
N MET A 135 -5.94 -0.51 0.98
CA MET A 135 -5.68 -1.74 0.22
C MET A 135 -6.90 -2.10 -0.64
N ASN A 136 -7.31 -1.18 -1.50
CA ASN A 136 -8.50 -1.29 -2.36
C ASN A 136 -8.35 -2.30 -3.51
N HIS A 137 -7.13 -2.65 -3.93
CA HIS A 137 -6.86 -3.64 -4.98
C HIS A 137 -6.04 -4.80 -4.43
N LEU A 138 -6.72 -5.94 -4.22
CA LEU A 138 -6.11 -7.20 -3.80
C LEU A 138 -6.13 -8.21 -4.94
N PHE A 139 -4.96 -8.64 -5.40
CA PHE A 139 -4.82 -9.59 -6.51
C PHE A 139 -4.35 -10.96 -6.02
N GLN A 140 -5.05 -12.02 -6.43
CA GLN A 140 -4.78 -13.40 -5.98
C GLN A 140 -4.89 -13.57 -4.46
N VAL A 141 -5.79 -12.80 -3.85
CA VAL A 141 -6.10 -12.87 -2.42
C VAL A 141 -7.53 -13.40 -2.28
N ASP A 142 -7.65 -14.70 -2.08
CA ASP A 142 -8.90 -15.31 -1.64
C ASP A 142 -9.10 -15.11 -0.13
N TRP A 143 -10.12 -15.73 0.44
CA TRP A 143 -10.46 -15.55 1.85
C TRP A 143 -9.39 -16.08 2.81
N GLU A 144 -8.75 -17.18 2.47
CA GLU A 144 -7.70 -17.83 3.24
C GLU A 144 -6.44 -16.98 3.22
N VAL A 145 -6.03 -16.53 2.03
CA VAL A 145 -4.90 -15.61 1.85
C VAL A 145 -5.19 -14.25 2.50
N HIS A 146 -6.44 -13.77 2.49
CA HIS A 146 -6.83 -12.55 3.18
C HIS A 146 -6.60 -12.63 4.70
N LYS A 147 -6.84 -13.79 5.32
CA LYS A 147 -6.52 -14.00 6.74
C LYS A 147 -5.02 -13.97 7.00
N GLU A 148 -4.22 -14.48 6.07
CA GLU A 148 -2.76 -14.40 6.17
C GLU A 148 -2.27 -12.95 6.04
N LEU A 149 -2.89 -12.16 5.15
CA LEU A 149 -2.63 -10.73 5.02
C LEU A 149 -2.99 -9.97 6.30
N GLU A 150 -4.18 -10.21 6.87
CA GLU A 150 -4.58 -9.63 8.16
C GLU A 150 -3.57 -9.99 9.26
N LYS A 151 -3.18 -11.27 9.32
CA LYS A 151 -2.21 -11.76 10.31
C LYS A 151 -0.87 -11.04 10.17
N LEU A 152 -0.34 -10.89 8.95
CA LEU A 152 0.90 -10.14 8.69
C LEU A 152 0.80 -8.70 9.18
N ILE A 153 -0.29 -8.01 8.84
CA ILE A 153 -0.54 -6.61 9.23
C ILE A 153 -0.61 -6.49 10.77
N VAL A 154 -1.33 -7.40 11.43
CA VAL A 154 -1.46 -7.42 12.90
C VAL A 154 -0.15 -7.79 13.58
N GLU A 155 0.67 -8.67 13.01
CA GLU A 155 2.00 -9.02 13.52
C GLU A 155 2.96 -7.82 13.47
N ILE A 156 2.88 -6.99 12.41
CA ILE A 156 3.73 -5.82 12.26
C ILE A 156 3.31 -4.70 13.22
N PHE A 157 2.05 -4.24 13.17
CA PHE A 157 1.63 -3.06 13.94
C PHE A 157 1.16 -3.38 15.37
N GLY A 158 0.75 -4.63 15.61
CA GLY A 158 0.06 -5.02 16.83
C GLY A 158 -1.41 -4.59 16.83
N ARG A 159 -2.29 -5.48 17.31
CA ARG A 159 -3.75 -5.28 17.29
C ARG A 159 -4.23 -4.00 18.00
N LYS A 160 -3.47 -3.46 18.96
CA LYS A 160 -3.82 -2.26 19.73
C LYS A 160 -3.72 -0.96 18.95
N ARG A 161 -3.01 -0.94 17.81
CA ARG A 161 -2.81 0.27 16.99
C ARG A 161 -3.94 0.54 16.00
N PHE A 162 -4.81 -0.43 15.77
CA PHE A 162 -5.93 -0.27 14.87
C PHE A 162 -7.11 0.40 15.57
N CYS A 163 -7.75 1.34 14.89
CA CYS A 163 -9.01 1.92 15.34
C CYS A 163 -10.04 0.81 15.52
N LYS A 164 -10.66 0.72 16.70
CA LYS A 164 -11.70 -0.27 16.96
C LYS A 164 -12.89 0.01 16.06
N HIS A 165 -13.25 -0.97 15.24
CA HIS A 165 -14.44 -0.89 14.41
C HIS A 165 -15.68 -0.85 15.31
N LYS A 166 -16.49 0.21 15.23
CA LYS A 166 -17.77 0.34 15.95
C LYS A 166 -18.97 -0.27 15.20
N PHE A 167 -18.77 -0.71 13.95
CA PHE A 167 -19.82 -1.19 13.06
C PHE A 167 -19.43 -2.53 12.42
N SER A 168 -20.38 -3.25 11.84
CA SER A 168 -20.11 -4.49 11.11
C SER A 168 -19.71 -4.14 9.67
N VAL A 169 -18.71 -4.82 9.09
CA VAL A 169 -18.38 -4.67 7.65
C VAL A 169 -19.60 -4.95 6.77
N GLN A 170 -20.50 -5.85 7.21
CA GLN A 170 -21.76 -6.17 6.53
C GLN A 170 -22.75 -4.99 6.48
N SER A 171 -22.59 -4.00 7.37
CA SER A 171 -23.38 -2.75 7.33
C SER A 171 -22.82 -1.70 6.38
N ILE A 172 -21.62 -1.93 5.81
CA ILE A 172 -20.91 -0.99 4.94
C ILE A 172 -20.91 -1.47 3.49
N THR A 173 -20.88 -2.77 3.23
CA THR A 173 -21.07 -3.35 1.89
C THR A 173 -22.55 -3.44 1.49
N GLN A 174 -23.24 -2.30 1.41
CA GLN A 174 -24.39 -2.14 0.51
C GLN A 174 -23.92 -1.41 -0.76
N CYS A 175 -23.17 -2.12 -1.60
CA CYS A 175 -23.12 -1.83 -3.02
C CYS A 175 -23.37 -3.14 -3.73
N SER A 176 -24.57 -3.22 -4.29
CA SER A 176 -25.16 -4.35 -4.98
C SER A 176 -24.32 -4.83 -6.15
N THR A 177 -24.42 -6.14 -6.40
CA THR A 177 -24.11 -6.91 -7.61
C THR A 177 -23.91 -6.15 -8.91
#